data_AF-S1RM13-F1
#
_entry.id   AF-S1RM13-F1
#
_cell.length_a   1.000
_cell.length_b   1.000
_cell.length_c   1.000
_cell.angle_alpha   90.00
_cell.angle_beta   90.00
_cell.angle_gamma   90.00
#
_symmetry.space_group_name_H-M   'P 1'
#
loop_
_entity.id
_entity.type
_entity.pdbx_description
1 polymer ?
#
loop_
_entity_poly.entity_id
_entity_poly.type
_entity_poly.pdbx_seq_one_letter_code
_entity_poly.pdbx_strand_id
1 'polypeptide(L)' 'MMKQPIVPLEMPKNNRKYFKQRTKNELLLRCKVGSIELSFFSSLDATQRNEILERVFAYGAKVE' A
#
# COMPACT_ATOMS: atom_id res chain seq x y z
N MET A 1 -9.82 -4.74 -51.81
CA MET A 1 -9.80 -5.16 -50.39
C MET A 1 -11.08 -4.64 -49.74
N MET A 2 -11.93 -5.54 -49.23
CA MET A 2 -13.15 -5.14 -48.51
C MET A 2 -12.74 -4.55 -47.16
N LYS A 3 -13.09 -3.29 -46.88
CA LYS A 3 -12.89 -2.68 -45.55
C LYS A 3 -13.90 -3.33 -44.60
N GLN A 4 -13.41 -4.13 -43.65
CA GLN A 4 -14.25 -4.63 -42.58
C GLN A 4 -14.71 -3.47 -41.69
N PRO A 5 -15.99 -3.42 -41.26
CA PRO A 5 -16.47 -2.37 -40.38
C PRO A 5 -15.83 -2.52 -38.99
N ILE A 6 -15.43 -1.39 -38.39
CA ILE A 6 -14.94 -1.35 -37.01
C ILE A 6 -16.14 -1.54 -36.10
N VAL A 7 -16.27 -2.75 -35.52
CA VAL A 7 -17.28 -3.06 -34.49
C VAL A 7 -16.64 -3.02 -33.10
N PRO A 8 -17.33 -2.47 -32.08
CA PRO A 8 -16.86 -2.53 -30.71
C PRO A 8 -16.73 -3.98 -30.26
N LEU A 9 -15.54 -4.38 -29.83
CA LEU A 9 -15.33 -5.67 -29.17
C LEU A 9 -15.97 -5.60 -27.78
N GLU A 10 -16.90 -6.50 -27.48
CA GLU A 10 -17.45 -6.64 -26.13
C GLU A 10 -16.31 -6.96 -25.16
N MET A 11 -15.91 -5.99 -24.35
CA MET A 11 -14.89 -6.21 -23.33
C MET A 11 -15.44 -7.17 -22.27
N PRO A 12 -14.70 -8.22 -21.89
CA PRO A 12 -15.15 -9.14 -20.87
C PRO A 12 -15.44 -8.37 -19.58
N LYS A 13 -16.69 -8.47 -19.11
CA LYS A 13 -17.22 -7.77 -17.91
C LYS A 13 -16.50 -8.15 -16.60
N ASN A 14 -15.52 -9.04 -16.64
CA ASN A 14 -14.88 -9.62 -15.45
C ASN A 14 -13.56 -8.94 -15.04
N ASN A 15 -13.06 -7.94 -15.75
CA ASN A 15 -11.88 -7.19 -15.31
C ASN A 15 -12.19 -6.15 -14.22
N ARG A 16 -13.20 -6.37 -13.37
CA ARG A 16 -13.51 -5.48 -12.23
C ARG A 16 -13.34 -6.12 -10.86
N LYS A 17 -12.86 -7.37 -10.78
CA LYS A 17 -12.26 -7.88 -9.54
C LYS A 17 -10.75 -7.64 -9.57
N TYR A 18 -10.37 -6.37 -9.72
CA TYR A 18 -9.11 -5.91 -9.18
C TYR A 18 -9.24 -6.02 -7.65
N PHE A 19 -9.06 -7.23 -7.12
CA PHE A 19 -8.26 -7.33 -5.90
C PHE A 19 -7.04 -6.51 -6.23
N LYS A 20 -6.96 -5.28 -5.70
CA LYS A 20 -5.76 -4.47 -5.82
C LYS A 20 -4.68 -5.34 -5.23
N GLN A 21 -3.94 -6.03 -6.11
CA GLN A 21 -2.83 -6.85 -5.74
C GLN A 21 -1.86 -5.84 -5.19
N ARG A 22 -1.92 -5.64 -3.86
CA ARG A 22 -1.11 -4.63 -3.19
C ARG A 22 0.31 -4.97 -3.57
N THR A 23 0.91 -4.08 -4.36
CA THR A 23 2.31 -4.25 -4.76
C THR A 23 3.10 -4.37 -3.47
N LYS A 24 4.08 -5.27 -3.40
CA LYS A 24 4.79 -5.61 -2.15
C LYS A 24 5.31 -4.39 -1.37
N ASN A 25 5.43 -3.23 -2.01
CA ASN A 25 5.91 -1.96 -1.46
C ASN A 25 4.84 -0.85 -1.42
N GLU A 26 3.56 -1.16 -1.26
CA GLU A 26 2.52 -0.14 -1.07
C GLU A 26 2.66 0.49 0.32
N LEU A 27 2.64 1.83 0.41
CA LEU A 27 2.65 2.51 1.71
C LEU A 27 1.35 2.23 2.46
N LEU A 28 1.46 1.66 3.66
CA LEU A 28 0.33 1.33 4.54
C LEU A 28 0.01 2.44 5.53
N LEU A 29 1.04 3.00 6.16
CA LEU A 29 0.90 3.96 7.24
C LEU A 29 2.10 4.90 7.25
N ARG A 30 1.85 6.19 7.46
CA ARG A 30 2.88 7.18 7.74
C ARG A 30 2.49 7.90 9.04
N CYS A 31 3.42 8.01 9.98
CA CYS A 31 3.19 8.70 11.24
C CYS A 31 4.44 9.48 11.67
N LYS A 32 4.24 10.48 12.52
CA LYS A 32 5.28 11.36 13.04
C LYS A 32 5.21 11.39 14.57
N VAL A 33 6.35 11.22 15.23
CA VAL A 33 6.50 11.24 16.69
C VAL A 33 7.62 12.23 17.02
N GLY A 34 7.25 13.43 17.47
CA GLY A 34 8.20 14.53 17.66
C GLY A 34 8.94 14.88 16.35
N SER A 35 10.27 14.73 16.35
CA SER A 35 11.12 14.91 15.16
C SER A 35 11.25 13.66 14.29
N ILE A 36 10.74 12.50 14.74
CA ILE A 36 10.88 11.22 14.05
C ILE A 36 9.70 11.01 13.10
N GLU A 37 10.01 10.62 11.86
CA GLU A 37 9.02 10.26 10.84
C GLU A 37 9.15 8.79 10.45
N LEU A 38 8.03 8.06 10.44
CA LEU A 38 7.96 6.64 10.11
C LEU A 38 7.05 6.42 8.90
N SER A 39 7.49 5.56 7.99
CA SER A 39 6.72 5.08 6.83
C SER A 39 6.73 3.56 6.80
N PHE A 40 5.55 2.95 6.90
CA PHE A 40 5.35 1.51 6.89
C PHE A 40 4.81 1.06 5.55
N PHE A 41 5.45 0.06 4.95
CA PHE A 41 5.06 -0.51 3.66
C PHE A 41 4.42 -1.89 3.82
N SER A 42 3.71 -2.35 2.80
CA SER A 42 2.94 -3.60 2.79
C SER A 42 3.78 -4.86 2.92
N SER A 43 5.10 -4.74 2.76
CA SER A 43 6.05 -5.82 2.97
C SER A 43 6.25 -6.17 4.44
N LEU A 44 5.96 -5.23 5.35
CA LEU A 44 6.04 -5.44 6.80
C LEU A 44 4.78 -6.13 7.31
N ASP A 45 4.97 -7.19 8.07
CA ASP A 45 3.87 -7.82 8.78
C ASP A 45 3.36 -6.96 9.95
N ALA A 46 2.18 -7.31 10.46
CA ALA A 46 1.54 -6.55 11.53
C ALA A 46 2.35 -6.58 12.84
N THR A 47 3.00 -7.70 13.14
CA THR A 47 3.79 -7.90 14.36
C THR A 47 5.05 -7.03 14.32
N GLN A 48 5.80 -7.07 13.24
CA GLN A 48 6.98 -6.24 12.99
C GLN A 48 6.63 -4.75 13.05
N ARG A 49 5.53 -4.35 12.42
CA ARG A 49 5.06 -2.96 12.47
C ARG A 49 4.76 -2.52 13.90
N ASN A 50 4.06 -3.36 14.68
CA ASN A 50 3.71 -3.03 16.06
C ASN A 50 4.96 -2.93 16.94
N GLU A 51 5.91 -3.85 16.79
CA GLU A 51 7.17 -3.83 17.54
C GLU A 51 7.98 -2.56 17.23
N ILE A 52 8.06 -2.14 15.96
CA ILE A 52 8.73 -0.88 15.58
C ILE A 52 8.04 0.31 16.24
N LEU A 53 6.70 0.35 16.22
CA LEU A 53 5.93 1.42 16.86
C LEU A 53 6.22 1.48 18.36
N GLU A 54 6.16 0.35 19.06
CA GLU A 54 6.45 0.28 20.51
C GLU A 54 7.85 0.80 20.83
N ARG A 55 8.87 0.39 20.06
CA ARG A 55 10.25 0.84 20.28
C ARG A 55 10.42 2.33 20.01
N VAL A 56 9.82 2.86 18.94
CA VAL A 56 9.93 4.28 18.59
C VAL A 56 9.17 5.14 19.61
N PHE A 57 7.98 4.73 20.04
CA PHE A 57 7.25 5.43 21.09
C PHE A 57 8.01 5.41 22.41
N ALA A 58 8.61 4.28 22.79
CA ALA A 58 9.44 4.18 23.99
C ALA A 58 10.71 5.05 23.92
N TYR A 59 11.26 5.27 22.73
CA TYR A 59 12.39 6.18 22.54
C TYR A 59 11.94 7.65 22.61
N GLY A 60 10.87 8.01 21.89
CA GLY A 60 10.32 9.38 21.91
C GLY A 60 9.91 9.84 23.31
N ALA A 61 9.31 8.96 24.11
CA ALA A 61 8.92 9.25 25.49
C ALA A 61 10.11 9.45 26.46
N LYS A 62 11.34 9.10 26.08
CA LYS A 62 12.55 9.36 26.88
C LYS A 62 13.26 10.65 26.49
N VAL A 63 12.86 11.28 25.38
CA VAL A 63 13.51 12.48 24.82
C VAL A 63 12.77 13.76 25.25
N GLU A 64 11.58 13.65 25.86
CA GLU A 64 10.91 14.72 26.62
C GLU A 64 11.30 14.69 28.10
#